data_AF-A0A354X2E7-F1
#
_entry.id   AF-A0A354X2E7-F1
#
_cell.length_a   1.000
_cell.length_b   1.000
_cell.length_c   1.000
_cell.angle_alpha   90.00
_cell.angle_beta   90.00
_cell.angle_gamma   90.00
#
_symmetry.space_group_name_H-M   'P 1'
#
loop_
_entity.id
_entity.type
_entity.pdbx_description
1 polymer ?
#
loop_
_entity_poly.entity_id
_entity_poly.type
_entity_poly.pdbx_seq_one_letter_code
_entity_poly.pdbx_strand_id
1 'polypeptide(L)'
;SLMQTWGAQVIASPSMSTKAGRKILTDHPTYQGSLGTAISEAIELAMQTPKCKYALGSVLNHVSLHQTIIGLEAEKQMELAGEYPDIIIACFGGGSNFSGISFPFLRHNLSGEKSTRFIAAEPASCPKLTRGHFQYDFGDETGYTPLIPMYTLGHKFAPANIHAGGLRYHGAGSIVSQLLKDKQIEAVD
;
A
#
# COMPACT_ATOMS: atom_id res chain seq x y z
N SER A 1 9.33 -21.83 6.70
CA SER A 1 8.18 -20.89 6.67
C SER A 1 7.29 -21.23 5.47
N LEU A 2 6.05 -20.72 5.40
CA LEU A 2 5.13 -20.96 4.27
C LEU A 2 5.78 -20.62 2.91
N MET A 3 6.50 -19.49 2.82
CA MET A 3 7.20 -19.08 1.60
C MET A 3 8.23 -20.12 1.12
N GLN A 4 9.02 -20.68 2.05
CA GLN A 4 10.03 -21.70 1.74
C GLN A 4 9.39 -23.03 1.33
N THR A 5 8.22 -23.37 1.87
CA THR A 5 7.46 -24.55 1.45
C THR A 5 7.07 -24.47 -0.04
N TRP A 6 6.81 -23.28 -0.57
CA TRP A 6 6.57 -23.04 -1.99
C TRP A 6 7.85 -22.81 -2.81
N GLY A 7 9.03 -23.07 -2.25
CA GLY A 7 10.31 -22.99 -2.94
C GLY A 7 10.94 -21.59 -3.01
N ALA A 8 10.41 -20.61 -2.28
CA ALA A 8 11.00 -19.27 -2.26
C ALA A 8 12.24 -19.20 -1.35
N GLN A 9 13.25 -18.45 -1.79
CA GLN A 9 14.36 -18.02 -0.94
C GLN A 9 13.94 -16.77 -0.15
N VAL A 10 14.13 -16.79 1.17
CA VAL A 10 13.74 -15.68 2.06
C VAL A 10 14.99 -15.08 2.68
N ILE A 11 15.22 -13.79 2.44
CA ILE A 11 16.39 -13.03 2.92
C ILE A 11 15.87 -11.94 3.86
N ALA A 12 16.43 -11.87 5.08
CA ALA A 12 16.11 -10.80 6.01
C ALA A 12 16.68 -9.47 5.50
N SER A 13 15.86 -8.41 5.54
CA SER A 13 16.22 -7.06 5.13
C SER A 13 16.32 -6.14 6.35
N PRO A 14 17.36 -5.30 6.47
CA PRO A 14 18.42 -5.06 5.49
C PRO A 14 19.41 -6.23 5.40
N SER A 15 19.91 -6.51 4.21
CA SER A 15 20.82 -7.64 3.96
C SER A 15 22.22 -7.19 3.52
N MET A 16 23.21 -8.05 3.69
CA MET A 16 24.55 -7.84 3.11
C MET A 16 24.61 -8.13 1.61
N SER A 17 23.51 -8.57 0.98
CA SER A 17 23.48 -8.98 -0.44
C SER A 17 23.40 -7.79 -1.41
N THR A 18 22.85 -6.66 -0.99
CA THR A 18 22.66 -5.45 -1.82
C THR A 18 23.52 -4.28 -1.33
N LYS A 19 23.78 -3.27 -2.18
CA LYS A 19 24.50 -2.05 -1.77
C LYS A 19 23.64 -1.23 -0.82
N ALA A 20 22.34 -1.13 -1.05
CA ALA A 20 21.39 -0.45 -0.17
C ALA A 20 21.42 -1.04 1.26
N GLY A 21 21.26 -2.36 1.38
CA GLY A 21 21.29 -3.04 2.68
C GLY A 21 22.63 -2.94 3.38
N ARG A 22 23.75 -3.17 2.65
CA ARG A 22 25.11 -3.00 3.20
C ARG A 22 25.34 -1.60 3.75
N LYS A 23 24.90 -0.57 3.03
CA LYS A 23 25.02 0.82 3.49
C LYS A 23 24.25 1.05 4.78
N ILE A 24 22.99 0.62 4.85
CA ILE A 24 22.14 0.79 6.03
C ILE A 24 22.74 0.08 7.26
N LEU A 25 23.23 -1.16 7.11
CA LEU A 25 23.85 -1.90 8.21
C LEU A 25 25.20 -1.31 8.65
N THR A 26 25.95 -0.69 7.72
CA THR A 26 27.21 -0.03 8.06
C THR A 26 26.95 1.25 8.86
N ASP A 27 25.98 2.06 8.45
CA ASP A 27 25.63 3.30 9.12
C ASP A 27 24.86 3.04 10.43
N HIS A 28 24.02 1.99 10.47
CA HIS A 28 23.14 1.64 11.58
C HIS A 28 23.09 0.11 11.82
N PRO A 29 24.08 -0.47 12.53
CA PRO A 29 24.20 -1.93 12.69
C PRO A 29 23.02 -2.62 13.39
N THR A 30 22.24 -1.87 14.18
CA THR A 30 21.08 -2.39 14.93
C THR A 30 19.74 -2.08 14.27
N TYR A 31 19.74 -1.56 13.04
CA TYR A 31 18.51 -1.22 12.33
C TYR A 31 17.66 -2.46 12.07
N GLN A 32 16.38 -2.40 12.44
CA GLN A 32 15.47 -3.54 12.40
C GLN A 32 14.80 -3.74 11.02
N GLY A 33 15.05 -2.82 10.08
CA GLY A 33 14.47 -2.83 8.75
C GLY A 33 13.09 -2.17 8.67
N SER A 34 12.74 -1.73 7.47
CA SER A 34 11.42 -1.20 7.13
C SER A 34 10.89 -1.87 5.86
N LEU A 35 9.60 -1.68 5.57
CA LEU A 35 9.05 -2.12 4.28
C LEU A 35 9.73 -1.37 3.11
N GLY A 36 10.04 -0.08 3.30
CA GLY A 36 10.77 0.72 2.33
C GLY A 36 12.16 0.16 2.06
N THR A 37 12.89 -0.27 3.10
CA THR A 37 14.20 -0.90 2.94
C THR A 37 14.12 -2.18 2.11
N ALA A 38 13.15 -3.04 2.41
CA ALA A 38 12.97 -4.30 1.68
C ALA A 38 12.60 -4.08 0.21
N ILE A 39 11.80 -3.05 -0.10
CA ILE A 39 11.50 -2.65 -1.48
C ILE A 39 12.78 -2.21 -2.19
N SER A 40 13.57 -1.34 -1.56
CA SER A 40 14.83 -0.84 -2.12
C SER A 40 15.81 -1.98 -2.46
N GLU A 41 16.01 -2.92 -1.53
CA GLU A 41 16.87 -4.09 -1.78
C GLU A 41 16.32 -5.01 -2.87
N ALA A 42 15.01 -5.26 -2.89
CA ALA A 42 14.40 -6.12 -3.90
C ALA A 42 14.47 -5.51 -5.31
N ILE A 43 14.31 -4.20 -5.44
CA ILE A 43 14.51 -3.47 -6.70
C ILE A 43 15.98 -3.57 -7.13
N GLU A 44 16.93 -3.30 -6.23
CA GLU A 44 18.36 -3.39 -6.54
C GLU A 44 18.74 -4.80 -7.03
N LEU A 45 18.29 -5.84 -6.31
CA LEU A 45 18.55 -7.24 -6.67
C LEU A 45 17.97 -7.57 -8.06
N ALA A 46 16.72 -7.16 -8.32
CA ALA A 46 16.09 -7.40 -9.61
C ALA A 46 16.79 -6.67 -10.76
N MET A 47 17.28 -5.45 -10.53
CA MET A 47 18.05 -4.69 -11.53
C MET A 47 19.40 -5.33 -11.86
N GLN A 48 20.03 -6.01 -10.89
CA GLN A 48 21.34 -6.65 -11.06
C GLN A 48 21.25 -8.10 -11.56
N THR A 49 20.07 -8.73 -11.52
CA THR A 49 19.90 -10.15 -11.84
C THR A 49 19.28 -10.34 -13.23
N PRO A 50 19.99 -10.98 -14.18
CA PRO A 50 19.42 -11.27 -15.50
C PRO A 50 18.12 -12.07 -15.41
N LYS A 51 17.11 -11.69 -16.21
CA LYS A 51 15.78 -12.30 -16.23
C LYS A 51 15.01 -12.24 -14.90
N CYS A 52 15.45 -11.43 -13.94
CA CYS A 52 14.68 -11.12 -12.74
C CYS A 52 13.77 -9.91 -12.99
N LYS A 53 12.58 -9.92 -12.38
CA LYS A 53 11.65 -8.79 -12.38
C LYS A 53 11.15 -8.60 -10.96
N TYR A 54 11.00 -7.35 -10.58
CA TYR A 54 10.43 -6.99 -9.30
C TYR A 54 8.91 -6.92 -9.41
N ALA A 55 8.20 -7.63 -8.52
CA ALA A 55 6.74 -7.61 -8.43
C ALA A 55 6.33 -6.74 -7.23
N LEU A 56 5.97 -5.48 -7.48
CA LEU A 56 5.50 -4.58 -6.43
C LEU A 56 4.04 -4.89 -6.06
N GLY A 57 3.79 -5.12 -4.77
CA GLY A 57 2.52 -5.70 -4.29
C GLY A 57 1.45 -4.72 -3.80
N SER A 58 1.63 -3.41 -3.87
CA SER A 58 0.62 -2.42 -3.44
C SER A 58 0.86 -1.04 -4.07
N VAL A 59 0.06 -0.03 -3.69
CA VAL A 59 0.18 1.42 -4.05
C VAL A 59 -0.05 1.75 -5.52
N LEU A 60 0.50 0.97 -6.43
CA LEU A 60 0.41 1.21 -7.87
C LEU A 60 -0.96 0.87 -8.44
N ASN A 61 -1.32 1.62 -9.47
CA ASN A 61 -2.64 1.55 -10.12
C ASN A 61 -2.96 0.15 -10.64
N HIS A 62 -1.99 -0.56 -11.22
CA HIS A 62 -2.22 -1.91 -11.74
C HIS A 62 -2.53 -2.92 -10.62
N VAL A 63 -1.96 -2.74 -9.42
CA VAL A 63 -2.30 -3.60 -8.27
C VAL A 63 -3.72 -3.32 -7.81
N SER A 64 -4.11 -2.05 -7.73
CA SER A 64 -5.49 -1.67 -7.41
C SER A 64 -6.46 -2.25 -8.43
N LEU A 65 -6.12 -2.20 -9.73
CA LEU A 65 -6.90 -2.82 -10.81
C LEU A 65 -7.04 -4.33 -10.62
N HIS A 66 -5.96 -5.06 -10.34
CA HIS A 66 -6.06 -6.51 -10.13
C HIS A 66 -6.93 -6.86 -8.92
N GLN A 67 -6.93 -6.02 -7.89
CA GLN A 67 -7.74 -6.22 -6.69
C GLN A 67 -9.22 -5.88 -6.88
N THR A 68 -9.63 -5.23 -7.98
CA THR A 68 -11.06 -4.90 -8.20
C THR A 68 -11.94 -6.12 -8.37
N ILE A 69 -11.35 -7.30 -8.60
CA ILE A 69 -12.09 -8.56 -8.56
C ILE A 69 -12.88 -8.71 -7.25
N ILE A 70 -12.33 -8.22 -6.12
CA ILE A 70 -13.01 -8.22 -4.82
C ILE A 70 -14.35 -7.47 -4.90
N GLY A 71 -14.34 -6.23 -5.36
CA GLY A 71 -15.56 -5.42 -5.45
C GLY A 71 -16.50 -5.88 -6.56
N LEU A 72 -15.98 -6.39 -7.67
CA LEU A 72 -16.80 -6.94 -8.77
C LEU A 72 -17.56 -8.21 -8.34
N GLU A 73 -16.94 -9.07 -7.53
CA GLU A 73 -17.61 -10.23 -6.94
C GLU A 73 -18.61 -9.80 -5.86
N ALA A 74 -18.22 -8.87 -4.99
CA ALA A 74 -19.08 -8.35 -3.94
C ALA A 74 -20.35 -7.67 -4.50
N GLU A 75 -20.24 -6.94 -5.61
CA GLU A 75 -21.37 -6.31 -6.28
C GLU A 75 -22.42 -7.34 -6.73
N LYS A 76 -21.97 -8.44 -7.34
CA LYS A 76 -22.86 -9.56 -7.71
C LYS A 76 -23.46 -10.24 -6.51
N GLN A 77 -22.69 -10.40 -5.42
CA GLN A 77 -23.19 -11.00 -4.19
C GLN A 77 -24.27 -10.14 -3.53
N MET A 78 -24.13 -8.81 -3.56
CA MET A 78 -25.14 -7.86 -3.09
C MET A 78 -26.41 -7.92 -3.96
N GLU A 79 -26.26 -8.01 -5.28
CA GLU A 79 -27.39 -8.20 -6.20
C GLU A 79 -28.17 -9.50 -5.92
N LEU A 80 -27.46 -10.62 -5.70
CA LEU A 80 -28.07 -11.90 -5.32
C LEU A 80 -28.83 -11.82 -3.98
N ALA A 81 -28.40 -10.94 -3.08
CA ALA A 81 -29.08 -10.68 -1.83
C ALA A 81 -30.24 -9.67 -1.96
N GLY A 82 -30.39 -9.00 -3.11
CA GLY A 82 -31.34 -7.91 -3.29
C GLY A 82 -30.98 -6.64 -2.51
N GLU A 83 -29.71 -6.47 -2.13
CA GLU A 83 -29.22 -5.42 -1.25
C GLU A 83 -28.22 -4.50 -1.96
N TYR A 84 -27.97 -3.32 -1.39
CA TYR A 84 -26.91 -2.42 -1.85
C TYR A 84 -26.26 -1.69 -0.66
N PRO A 85 -24.92 -1.55 -0.60
CA PRO A 85 -24.27 -1.02 0.59
C PRO A 85 -24.39 0.51 0.68
N ASP A 86 -24.86 1.02 1.81
CA ASP A 86 -24.77 2.45 2.16
C ASP A 86 -23.34 2.87 2.51
N ILE A 87 -22.54 1.95 3.06
CA ILE A 87 -21.19 2.19 3.51
C ILE A 87 -20.29 1.00 3.13
N ILE A 88 -19.12 1.30 2.56
CA ILE A 88 -18.03 0.35 2.34
C ILE A 88 -16.82 0.80 3.15
N ILE A 89 -16.30 -0.10 3.98
CA ILE A 89 -15.16 0.17 4.86
C ILE A 89 -14.07 -0.90 4.65
N ALA A 90 -12.81 -0.49 4.64
CA ALA A 90 -11.69 -1.42 4.63
C ALA A 90 -10.45 -0.86 5.33
N CYS A 91 -9.58 -1.75 5.79
CA CYS A 91 -8.33 -1.38 6.43
C CYS A 91 -7.30 -0.87 5.41
N PHE A 92 -6.45 0.08 5.83
CA PHE A 92 -5.65 0.87 4.92
C PHE A 92 -4.13 0.76 5.17
N GLY A 93 -3.51 -0.15 4.42
CA GLY A 93 -2.06 -0.25 4.27
C GLY A 93 -1.59 0.68 3.15
N GLY A 94 -1.12 0.14 2.02
CA GLY A 94 -0.90 0.94 0.79
C GLY A 94 -2.17 1.24 -0.02
N GLY A 95 -3.30 0.67 0.39
CA GLY A 95 -4.64 0.95 -0.17
C GLY A 95 -5.15 -0.03 -1.22
N SER A 96 -4.37 -1.03 -1.64
CA SER A 96 -4.79 -1.96 -2.72
C SER A 96 -6.07 -2.75 -2.40
N ASN A 97 -6.24 -3.23 -1.16
CA ASN A 97 -7.45 -3.94 -0.75
C ASN A 97 -8.67 -2.99 -0.67
N PHE A 98 -8.48 -1.78 -0.13
CA PHE A 98 -9.52 -0.76 -0.07
C PHE A 98 -9.98 -0.37 -1.47
N SER A 99 -9.04 -0.09 -2.39
CA SER A 99 -9.36 0.15 -3.81
C SER A 99 -10.10 -1.03 -4.42
N GLY A 100 -9.66 -2.25 -4.12
CA GLY A 100 -10.24 -3.47 -4.67
C GLY A 100 -11.71 -3.66 -4.33
N ILE A 101 -12.10 -3.44 -3.08
CA ILE A 101 -13.51 -3.50 -2.66
C ILE A 101 -14.30 -2.26 -3.07
N SER A 102 -13.71 -1.06 -2.99
CA SER A 102 -14.46 0.20 -3.13
C SER A 102 -14.65 0.66 -4.57
N PHE A 103 -13.65 0.54 -5.45
CA PHE A 103 -13.69 1.17 -6.78
C PHE A 103 -14.84 0.69 -7.66
N PRO A 104 -15.20 -0.61 -7.68
CA PRO A 104 -16.37 -1.07 -8.42
C PRO A 104 -17.69 -0.43 -7.97
N PHE A 105 -17.85 -0.10 -6.68
CA PHE A 105 -19.03 0.59 -6.19
C PHE A 105 -18.92 2.12 -6.34
N LEU A 106 -17.72 2.68 -6.19
CA LEU A 106 -17.46 4.11 -6.34
C LEU A 106 -17.83 4.61 -7.75
N ARG A 107 -17.71 3.76 -8.77
CA ARG A 107 -18.16 4.09 -10.14
C ARG A 107 -19.65 4.49 -10.19
N HIS A 108 -20.50 3.91 -9.33
CA HIS A 108 -21.93 4.23 -9.26
C HIS A 108 -22.20 5.58 -8.59
N ASN A 109 -21.36 5.97 -7.64
CA ASN A 109 -21.38 7.35 -7.12
C ASN A 109 -20.94 8.34 -8.20
N LEU A 110 -19.88 8.02 -8.95
CA LEU A 110 -19.36 8.87 -10.01
C LEU A 110 -20.34 9.04 -11.19
N SER A 111 -21.16 8.03 -11.49
CA SER A 111 -22.23 8.13 -12.47
C SER A 111 -23.51 8.81 -11.93
N GLY A 112 -23.58 9.05 -10.63
CA GLY A 112 -24.76 9.63 -9.96
C GLY A 112 -25.89 8.65 -9.69
N GLU A 113 -25.66 7.35 -9.89
CA GLU A 113 -26.66 6.30 -9.63
C GLU A 113 -26.86 6.03 -8.14
N LYS A 114 -25.82 6.21 -7.32
CA LYS A 114 -25.78 5.84 -5.90
C LYS A 114 -25.07 6.89 -5.05
N SER A 115 -25.21 6.75 -3.72
CA SER A 115 -24.58 7.62 -2.73
C SER A 115 -24.01 6.80 -1.57
N THR A 116 -23.07 5.90 -1.88
CA THR A 116 -22.37 5.09 -0.89
C THR A 116 -21.21 5.87 -0.26
N ARG A 117 -20.98 5.70 1.03
CA ARG A 117 -19.79 6.23 1.72
C ARG A 117 -18.65 5.22 1.69
N PHE A 118 -17.43 5.71 1.49
CA PHE A 118 -16.23 4.86 1.40
C PHE A 118 -15.23 5.27 2.47
N ILE A 119 -14.99 4.39 3.45
CA ILE A 119 -14.19 4.71 4.64
C ILE A 119 -12.89 3.88 4.64
N ALA A 120 -11.75 4.56 4.53
CA ALA A 120 -10.44 3.97 4.68
C ALA A 120 -9.97 4.07 6.15
N ALA A 121 -9.86 2.93 6.83
CA ALA A 121 -9.44 2.87 8.23
C ALA A 121 -7.96 2.52 8.35
N GLU A 122 -7.15 3.42 8.90
CA GLU A 122 -5.71 3.23 9.14
C GLU A 122 -5.39 3.21 10.64
N PRO A 123 -4.18 2.85 11.08
CA PRO A 123 -3.86 2.93 12.50
C PRO A 123 -3.38 4.34 12.86
N ALA A 124 -3.79 4.85 14.03
CA ALA A 124 -3.22 6.06 14.63
C ALA A 124 -1.68 6.09 14.73
N SER A 125 -1.02 4.92 14.72
CA SER A 125 0.45 4.80 14.70
C SER A 125 1.09 5.02 13.32
N CYS A 126 0.32 4.91 12.23
CA CYS A 126 0.74 5.20 10.86
C CYS A 126 -0.36 6.01 10.11
N PRO A 127 -0.71 7.23 10.59
CA PRO A 127 -1.90 7.98 10.18
C PRO A 127 -1.64 8.80 8.90
N LYS A 128 -1.31 8.13 7.80
CA LYS A 128 -0.89 8.77 6.54
C LYS A 128 -2.03 9.47 5.79
N LEU A 129 -3.24 8.95 5.82
CA LEU A 129 -4.40 9.59 5.20
C LEU A 129 -4.96 10.73 6.04
N THR A 130 -5.02 10.53 7.36
CA THR A 130 -5.64 11.48 8.31
C THR A 130 -4.71 12.60 8.74
N ARG A 131 -3.39 12.36 8.82
CA ARG A 131 -2.39 13.33 9.30
C ARG A 131 -1.19 13.53 8.37
N GLY A 132 -1.09 12.74 7.29
CA GLY A 132 -0.03 12.89 6.30
C GLY A 132 -0.27 14.07 5.35
N HIS A 133 0.73 14.34 4.51
CA HIS A 133 0.68 15.42 3.52
C HIS A 133 0.56 14.88 2.11
N PHE A 134 -0.28 15.51 1.28
CA PHE A 134 -0.35 15.21 -0.14
C PHE A 134 0.82 15.88 -0.88
N GLN A 135 1.79 15.09 -1.31
CA GLN A 135 2.97 15.56 -2.02
C GLN A 135 3.54 14.46 -2.94
N TYR A 136 4.50 14.81 -3.77
CA TYR A 136 5.31 13.82 -4.47
C TYR A 136 6.32 13.21 -3.50
N ASP A 137 6.32 11.89 -3.39
CA ASP A 137 7.25 11.16 -2.53
C ASP A 137 7.61 9.80 -3.15
N PHE A 138 8.63 9.16 -2.61
CA PHE A 138 9.10 7.85 -3.08
C PHE A 138 8.26 6.72 -2.49
N GLY A 139 8.08 5.67 -3.30
CA GLY A 139 7.44 4.43 -2.87
C GLY A 139 8.35 3.52 -2.05
N ASP A 140 9.65 3.78 -2.04
CA ASP A 140 10.70 3.03 -1.33
C ASP A 140 11.60 3.96 -0.52
N GLU A 141 12.40 3.40 0.41
CA GLU A 141 13.19 4.19 1.37
C GLU A 141 14.42 4.85 0.73
N THR A 142 14.98 4.25 -0.33
CA THR A 142 16.20 4.75 -0.99
C THR A 142 15.94 5.67 -2.19
N GLY A 143 14.70 5.73 -2.68
CA GLY A 143 14.31 6.53 -3.83
C GLY A 143 14.60 5.90 -5.20
N TYR A 144 14.52 4.57 -5.31
CA TYR A 144 14.62 3.87 -6.60
C TYR A 144 13.33 3.88 -7.41
N THR A 145 12.19 4.06 -6.75
CA THR A 145 10.91 4.26 -7.41
C THR A 145 10.81 5.67 -8.01
N PRO A 146 10.00 5.88 -9.05
CA PRO A 146 9.59 7.22 -9.45
C PRO A 146 8.85 7.94 -8.31
N LEU A 147 8.82 9.27 -8.36
CA LEU A 147 7.98 10.05 -7.46
C LEU A 147 6.51 9.79 -7.75
N ILE A 148 5.75 9.50 -6.70
CA ILE A 148 4.31 9.20 -6.73
C ILE A 148 3.59 10.35 -6.00
N PRO A 149 2.57 11.00 -6.61
CA PRO A 149 1.73 11.93 -5.88
C PRO A 149 0.85 11.15 -4.91
N MET A 150 1.02 11.37 -3.61
CA MET A 150 0.31 10.63 -2.57
C MET A 150 0.22 11.37 -1.24
N TYR A 151 -0.73 10.97 -0.41
CA TYR A 151 -0.65 11.21 1.02
C TYR A 151 0.48 10.35 1.61
N THR A 152 1.36 10.97 2.39
CA THR A 152 2.57 10.33 2.93
C THR A 152 2.96 10.89 4.30
N LEU A 153 3.56 10.03 5.14
CA LEU A 153 4.30 10.40 6.35
C LEU A 153 5.80 10.67 6.07
N GLY A 154 6.22 10.55 4.81
CA GLY A 154 7.60 10.58 4.35
C GLY A 154 8.17 9.17 4.17
N HIS A 155 8.85 8.90 3.04
CA HIS A 155 9.45 7.58 2.73
C HIS A 155 10.51 7.06 3.72
N LYS A 156 10.97 7.91 4.64
CA LYS A 156 11.87 7.53 5.76
C LYS A 156 11.14 7.30 7.08
N PHE A 157 9.82 7.38 7.09
CA PHE A 157 9.02 7.13 8.28
C PHE A 157 9.17 5.68 8.75
N ALA A 158 9.39 5.51 10.05
CA ALA A 158 9.40 4.22 10.72
C ALA A 158 8.41 4.25 11.89
N PRO A 159 7.45 3.32 11.97
CA PRO A 159 6.54 3.25 13.11
C PRO A 159 7.29 2.81 14.37
N ALA A 160 6.72 3.12 15.54
CA ALA A 160 7.26 2.70 16.83
C ALA A 160 7.42 1.17 16.92
N ASN A 161 8.49 0.70 17.55
CA ASN A 161 8.81 -0.74 17.66
C ASN A 161 7.72 -1.58 18.35
N ILE A 162 6.90 -0.96 19.20
CA ILE A 162 5.79 -1.62 19.89
C ILE A 162 4.55 -1.82 18.98
N HIS A 163 4.54 -1.23 17.79
CA HIS A 163 3.40 -1.31 16.88
C HIS A 163 3.29 -2.70 16.25
N ALA A 164 2.21 -3.40 16.57
CA ALA A 164 1.91 -4.75 16.09
C ALA A 164 0.67 -4.83 15.17
N GLY A 165 0.01 -3.70 14.87
CA GLY A 165 -1.24 -3.66 14.09
C GLY A 165 -1.08 -3.81 12.57
N GLY A 166 0.14 -4.01 12.05
CA GLY A 166 0.39 -4.02 10.62
C GLY A 166 0.25 -2.63 9.98
N LEU A 167 -0.17 -2.55 8.71
CA LEU A 167 -0.46 -1.29 7.99
C LEU A 167 0.65 -0.22 8.06
N ARG A 168 1.91 -0.66 8.10
CA ARG A 168 3.11 0.16 8.40
C ARG A 168 3.63 1.02 7.26
N TYR A 169 3.06 0.89 6.07
CA TYR A 169 3.54 1.61 4.89
C TYR A 169 3.26 3.10 5.04
N HIS A 170 4.21 3.95 4.66
CA HIS A 170 4.18 5.40 4.91
C HIS A 170 3.24 6.17 3.98
N GLY A 171 2.96 5.62 2.79
CA GLY A 171 2.24 6.30 1.72
C GLY A 171 0.92 5.64 1.33
N ALA A 172 0.18 6.30 0.44
CA ALA A 172 -1.07 5.81 -0.13
C ALA A 172 -0.99 5.76 -1.66
N GLY A 173 -1.78 4.89 -2.31
CA GLY A 173 -1.86 4.89 -3.78
C GLY A 173 -2.32 6.23 -4.34
N SER A 174 -1.85 6.62 -5.53
CA SER A 174 -2.16 7.94 -6.12
C SER A 174 -3.65 8.17 -6.33
N ILE A 175 -4.37 7.17 -6.85
CA ILE A 175 -5.81 7.29 -7.10
C ILE A 175 -6.54 7.50 -5.76
N VAL A 176 -6.26 6.69 -4.74
CA VAL A 176 -6.87 6.86 -3.41
C VAL A 176 -6.55 8.23 -2.83
N SER A 177 -5.29 8.68 -2.95
CA SER A 177 -4.87 9.97 -2.43
C SER A 177 -5.62 11.12 -3.11
N GLN A 178 -5.82 11.03 -4.42
CA GLN A 178 -6.60 12.01 -5.17
C GLN A 178 -8.08 11.97 -4.77
N LEU A 179 -8.67 10.79 -4.63
CA LEU A 179 -10.06 10.62 -4.19
C LEU A 179 -10.30 11.21 -2.79
N LEU A 180 -9.36 11.04 -1.86
CA LEU A 180 -9.46 11.64 -0.52
C LEU A 180 -9.36 13.18 -0.59
N LYS A 181 -8.42 13.69 -1.39
CA LYS A 181 -8.24 15.13 -1.62
C LYS A 181 -9.50 15.76 -2.23
N ASP A 182 -10.15 15.05 -3.14
CA ASP A 182 -11.40 15.48 -3.79
C ASP A 182 -12.65 15.19 -2.94
N LYS A 183 -12.48 14.68 -1.71
CA LYS A 183 -13.55 14.35 -0.75
C LYS A 183 -14.56 13.32 -1.27
N GLN A 184 -14.12 12.42 -2.15
CA GLN A 184 -14.93 11.30 -2.65
C GLN A 184 -14.86 10.07 -1.76
N ILE A 185 -13.87 10.01 -0.88
CA ILE A 185 -13.72 8.99 0.17
C ILE A 185 -13.41 9.67 1.51
N GLU A 186 -13.58 8.92 2.59
CA GLU A 186 -13.32 9.32 3.97
C GLU A 186 -12.14 8.52 4.53
N ALA A 187 -11.44 9.06 5.52
CA ALA A 187 -10.35 8.40 6.24
C ALA A 187 -10.51 8.54 7.75
N VAL A 188 -10.17 7.50 8.50
CA VAL A 188 -10.22 7.44 9.97
C VAL A 188 -9.00 6.70 10.54
N ASP A 189 -8.51 7.11 11.72
CA ASP A 189 -7.34 6.55 12.42
C ASP A 189 -7.60 6.17 13.89
#